data_AF-A0AAJ2H7H2-F1
#
_entry.id   AF-A0AAJ2H7H2-F1
#
_cell.length_a   1.000
_cell.length_b   1.000
_cell.length_c   1.000
_cell.angle_alpha   90.00
_cell.angle_beta   90.00
_cell.angle_gamma   90.00
#
_symmetry.space_group_name_H-M   'P 1'
#
loop_
_entity.id
_entity.type
_entity.pdbx_description
1 polymer ?
#
loop_
_entity_poly.entity_id
_entity_poly.type
_entity_poly.pdbx_seq_one_letter_code
_entity_poly.pdbx_strand_id
1 'polypeptide(L)'
;MTPVTCYQTDDSGIFLHALIAYPFPMEERLNVPFQAVQIALPEIPDGHRARWVSPLKPVQPNYDTVGEWIIEEIPSPDPAEEPAPESPAQA
;
A
#
# COMPACT_ATOMS: atom_id res chain seq x y z
N MET A 1 -0.05 13.64 22.19
CA MET A 1 0.39 13.64 20.77
C MET A 1 -0.69 14.20 19.87
N THR A 2 -0.32 14.75 18.72
CA THR A 2 -1.25 15.24 17.71
C THR A 2 -1.61 14.13 16.71
N PRO A 3 -2.80 14.15 16.11
CA PRO A 3 -3.12 13.28 14.98
C PRO A 3 -2.13 13.51 13.83
N VAL A 4 -1.84 12.45 13.08
CA VAL A 4 -0.92 12.49 11.93
C VAL A 4 -1.54 11.83 10.71
N THR A 5 -1.16 12.28 9.52
CA THR A 5 -1.48 11.58 8.29
C THR A 5 -0.62 10.33 8.18
N CYS A 6 -1.28 9.20 7.93
CA CYS A 6 -0.65 7.94 7.56
C CYS A 6 -1.10 7.54 6.16
N TYR A 7 -0.38 6.60 5.56
CA TYR A 7 -0.55 6.14 4.20
C TYR A 7 -0.79 4.63 4.23
N GLN A 8 -2.02 4.21 3.96
CA GLN A 8 -2.39 2.80 3.97
C GLN A 8 -1.74 2.09 2.78
N THR A 9 -1.20 0.88 3.02
CA THR A 9 -0.76 -0.01 1.95
C THR A 9 -1.57 -1.31 1.88
N ASP A 10 -1.48 -1.99 0.74
CA ASP A 10 -1.87 -3.40 0.63
C ASP A 10 -0.81 -4.35 1.23
N ASP A 11 -1.01 -5.65 1.02
CA ASP A 11 -0.12 -6.72 1.48
C ASP A 11 1.27 -6.71 0.83
N SER A 12 1.35 -6.12 -0.36
CA SER A 12 2.56 -5.94 -1.16
C SER A 12 3.26 -4.60 -0.89
N GLY A 13 2.71 -3.78 0.01
CA GLY A 13 3.23 -2.46 0.37
C GLY A 13 2.83 -1.35 -0.61
N ILE A 14 1.93 -1.60 -1.56
CA ILE A 14 1.47 -0.58 -2.50
C ILE A 14 0.56 0.41 -1.79
N PHE A 15 0.85 1.70 -1.95
CA PHE A 15 0.00 2.77 -1.42
C PHE A 15 -1.43 2.71 -1.99
N LEU A 16 -2.42 2.83 -1.11
CA LEU A 16 -3.85 2.83 -1.44
C LEU A 16 -4.48 4.21 -1.25
N HIS A 17 -4.42 4.74 -0.02
CA HIS A 17 -4.99 6.04 0.33
C HIS A 17 -4.38 6.60 1.61
N ALA A 18 -4.49 7.91 1.81
CA ALA A 18 -4.14 8.56 3.06
C ALA A 18 -5.27 8.41 4.10
N LEU A 19 -4.92 8.42 5.38
CA LEU A 19 -5.85 8.42 6.52
C LEU A 19 -5.24 9.17 7.70
N ILE A 20 -6.04 9.50 8.71
CA ILE A 20 -5.56 10.14 9.93
C ILE A 20 -5.47 9.10 11.05
N ALA A 21 -4.28 8.93 11.62
CA ALA A 21 -4.08 8.18 12.85
C ALA A 21 -4.22 9.12 14.05
N TYR A 22 -5.14 8.78 14.95
CA TYR A 22 -5.37 9.51 16.20
C TYR A 22 -4.56 8.89 17.35
N PRO A 23 -4.16 9.67 18.36
CA PRO A 23 -3.55 9.11 19.56
C PRO A 23 -4.53 8.18 20.28
N PHE A 24 -3.99 7.11 20.87
CA PHE A 24 -4.75 6.30 21.82
C PHE A 24 -5.10 7.17 23.06
N PRO A 25 -6.31 7.05 23.61
CA PRO A 25 -6.64 7.70 24.87
C PRO A 25 -5.67 7.23 25.97
N MET A 26 -5.08 8.18 26.70
CA MET A 26 -4.19 7.92 27.85
C MET A 26 -2.87 7.20 27.54
N GLU A 27 -2.48 7.02 26.28
CA GLU A 27 -1.18 6.46 25.88
C GLU A 27 -0.35 7.48 25.08
N GLU A 28 0.97 7.35 25.15
CA GLU A 28 1.91 8.06 24.26
C GLU A 28 2.13 7.28 22.96
N ARG A 29 1.06 6.71 22.38
CA ARG A 29 1.10 5.99 21.10
C ARG A 29 -0.04 6.38 20.16
N LEU A 30 0.22 6.37 18.85
CA LEU A 30 -0.78 6.58 17.81
C LEU A 30 -1.48 5.27 17.47
N ASN A 31 -2.78 5.32 17.21
CA ASN A 31 -3.56 4.21 16.68
C ASN A 31 -3.37 4.11 15.17
N VAL A 32 -2.16 3.75 14.75
CA VAL A 32 -1.80 3.53 13.35
C VAL A 32 -2.43 2.22 12.88
N PRO A 33 -3.26 2.22 11.81
CA PRO A 33 -3.81 0.99 11.26
C PRO A 33 -2.71 0.02 10.82
N PHE A 34 -3.05 -1.27 10.81
CA PHE A 34 -2.15 -2.30 10.31
C PHE A 34 -1.72 -1.98 8.86
N GLN A 35 -0.41 -2.08 8.59
CA GLN A 35 0.22 -1.72 7.31
C GLN A 35 0.09 -0.25 6.88
N ALA A 36 -0.38 0.66 7.74
CA ALA A 36 -0.28 2.08 7.46
C ALA A 36 1.12 2.60 7.83
N VAL A 37 1.64 3.51 7.01
CA VAL A 37 2.98 4.10 7.14
C VAL A 37 2.85 5.56 7.55
N GLN A 38 3.68 6.03 8.48
CA GLN A 38 3.68 7.43 8.95
C GLN A 38 4.59 8.34 8.11
N ILE A 39 5.52 7.77 7.34
CA ILE A 39 6.42 8.53 6.46
C ILE A 39 5.65 9.09 5.28
N ALA A 40 5.80 10.40 5.07
CA ALA A 40 5.15 11.13 3.98
C ALA A 40 5.44 10.51 2.61
N LEU A 41 4.38 10.38 1.81
CA LEU A 41 4.47 9.92 0.43
C LEU A 41 5.22 10.98 -0.41
N PRO A 42 6.21 10.59 -1.23
CA PRO A 42 6.77 11.49 -2.24
C PRO A 42 5.76 11.75 -3.36
N GLU A 43 6.07 12.70 -4.25
CA GLU A 43 5.28 12.91 -5.47
C GLU A 43 5.30 11.64 -6.34
N ILE A 44 4.12 11.19 -6.78
CA ILE A 44 3.96 10.01 -7.65
C ILE A 44 3.67 10.52 -9.06
N PRO A 45 4.58 10.29 -10.03
CA PRO A 45 4.32 10.61 -11.43
C PRO A 45 3.16 9.82 -12.01
N ASP A 46 2.54 10.34 -13.08
CA ASP A 46 1.51 9.61 -13.82
C ASP A 46 2.04 8.25 -14.31
N GLY A 47 1.19 7.23 -14.25
CA GLY A 47 1.55 5.86 -14.62
C GLY A 47 2.44 5.13 -13.62
N HIS A 48 2.76 5.73 -12.47
CA HIS A 48 3.56 5.12 -11.42
C HIS A 48 2.73 4.87 -10.15
N ARG A 49 3.28 4.05 -9.26
CA ARG A 49 2.78 3.80 -7.92
C ARG A 49 3.92 3.81 -6.91
N ALA A 50 3.59 4.09 -5.65
CA ALA A 50 4.53 3.99 -4.55
C ALA A 50 4.39 2.65 -3.83
N ARG A 51 5.52 1.99 -3.55
CA ARG A 51 5.62 0.79 -2.72
C ARG A 51 6.46 1.08 -1.49
N TRP A 52 5.94 0.77 -0.31
CA TRP A 52 6.70 0.79 0.93
C TRP A 52 7.60 -0.45 1.02
N VAL A 53 8.89 -0.23 1.19
CA VAL A 53 9.88 -1.30 1.39
C VAL A 53 10.53 -1.11 2.75
N SER A 54 10.33 -2.10 3.63
CA SER A 54 10.86 -2.08 4.99
C SER A 54 11.68 -3.35 5.26
N PRO A 55 12.79 -3.26 6.02
CA PRO A 55 13.46 -4.45 6.56
C PRO A 55 12.64 -5.15 7.64
N LEU A 56 11.56 -4.52 8.13
CA LEU A 56 10.67 -5.03 9.16
C LEU A 56 9.43 -5.68 8.55
N LYS A 57 8.82 -6.58 9.31
CA LYS A 57 7.49 -7.14 8.99
C LYS A 57 6.40 -6.20 9.51
N PRO A 58 5.21 -6.14 8.91
CA PRO A 58 4.12 -5.25 9.35
C PRO A 58 3.71 -5.37 10.83
N VAL A 59 3.91 -6.55 11.43
CA VAL A 59 3.59 -6.79 12.86
C VAL A 59 4.68 -6.31 13.82
N GLN A 60 5.85 -5.95 13.31
CA GLN A 60 6.96 -5.50 14.14
C GLN A 60 6.82 -4.02 14.49
N PRO A 61 7.27 -3.60 15.69
CA PRO A 61 7.31 -2.19 16.04
C PRO A 61 8.09 -1.38 15.01
N ASN A 62 7.64 -0.15 14.74
CA ASN A 62 8.30 0.82 13.85
C ASN A 62 8.32 0.43 12.35
N TYR A 63 7.60 -0.60 11.92
CA TYR A 63 7.44 -0.91 10.49
C TYR A 63 6.99 0.30 9.68
N ASP A 64 6.10 1.09 10.28
CA ASP A 64 5.47 2.29 9.76
C ASP A 64 6.40 3.52 9.69
N THR A 65 7.61 3.43 10.23
CA THR A 65 8.59 4.53 10.27
C THR A 65 10.00 4.13 9.80
N VAL A 66 10.29 2.83 9.70
CA VAL A 66 11.59 2.30 9.25
C VAL A 66 11.41 1.61 7.91
N GLY A 67 11.74 2.31 6.82
CA GLY A 67 11.62 1.86 5.45
C GLY A 67 11.68 3.04 4.49
N GLU A 68 11.44 2.77 3.20
CA GLU A 68 11.48 3.78 2.15
C GLU A 68 10.34 3.57 1.15
N TRP A 69 9.83 4.68 0.61
CA TRP A 69 8.93 4.65 -0.54
C TRP A 69 9.73 4.49 -1.83
N ILE A 70 9.43 3.46 -2.59
CA ILE A 70 9.97 3.24 -3.94
C ILE A 70 8.87 3.60 -4.94
N ILE A 71 9.19 4.48 -5.89
CA ILE A 71 8.32 4.79 -7.02
C ILE A 71 8.64 3.82 -8.16
N GLU A 72 7.63 3.13 -8.66
CA GLU A 72 7.75 2.16 -9.76
C GLU A 72 6.62 2.32 -10.77
N GLU A 73 6.87 1.90 -12.01
CA GLU A 73 5.85 1.88 -13.06
C GLU A 73 4.73 0.90 -12.69
N ILE A 74 3.49 1.29 -12.96
CA ILE A 74 2.34 0.38 -12.84
C ILE A 74 2.49 -0.66 -13.96
N PRO A 75 2.50 -1.97 -13.65
CA PRO A 75 2.57 -3.00 -14.68
C PRO A 75 1.38 -2.84 -15.64
N SER A 76 1.66 -2.89 -16.94
CA SER A 76 0.59 -2.92 -17.93
C SER A 76 -0.27 -4.15 -17.69
N PRO A 77 -1.61 -4.04 -17.74
CA PRO A 77 -2.46 -5.21 -17.70
C PRO A 77 -2.06 -6.15 -18.84
N ASP A 78 -1.93 -7.44 -18.57
CA ASP A 78 -1.78 -8.43 -19.63
C ASP A 78 -2.94 -8.27 -20.62
N PRO A 79 -2.71 -8.43 -21.95
CA PRO A 79 -3.79 -8.45 -22.91
C PRO A 79 -4.81 -9.49 -22.46
N ALA A 80 -6.07 -9.09 -22.30
CA ALA A 80 -7.13 -10.02 -21.95
C ALA A 80 -7.10 -11.17 -22.96
N GLU A 81 -6.98 -12.41 -22.46
CA GLU A 81 -7.06 -13.62 -23.26
C GLU A 81 -8.37 -13.55 -24.06
N GLU A 82 -8.27 -13.44 -25.39
CA GLU A 82 -9.44 -13.45 -26.27
C GLU A 82 -10.28 -14.70 -25.92
N PRO A 83 -11.61 -14.58 -25.75
CA PRO A 83 -12.43 -15.73 -25.41
C PRO A 83 -12.24 -16.80 -26.48
N ALA A 84 -11.77 -17.98 -26.06
CA ALA A 84 -11.57 -19.11 -26.95
C ALA A 84 -12.87 -19.39 -27.73
N PRO A 85 -12.82 -19.59 -29.06
CA PRO A 85 -14.01 -19.89 -29.83
C PRO A 85 -14.63 -21.19 -29.30
N GLU A 86 -15.90 -21.11 -28.88
CA GLU A 86 -16.71 -22.27 -28.49
C GLU A 86 -16.66 -23.31 -29.61
N SER A 87 -15.97 -24.45 -29.38
CA SER A 87 -16.04 -25.58 -30.29
C SER A 87 -17.41 -26.23 -30.19
N PRO A 88 -18.16 -26.40 -31.30
CA PRO A 88 -19.46 -27.04 -31.26
C PRO A 88 -19.28 -28.51 -30.88
N ALA A 89 -19.95 -28.93 -29.80
CA ALA A 89 -20.04 -30.32 -29.38
C ALA A 89 -20.58 -31.18 -30.54
N GLN A 90 -19.80 -32.17 -30.98
CA GLN A 90 -20.29 -33.17 -31.93
C GLN A 90 -21.25 -34.12 -31.22
N ALA A 91 -22.43 -34.30 -31.82
CA ALA A 91 -23.46 -35.27 -31.46
C ALA A 91 -23.15 -36.67 -32.04
#